data_AF-C1BCT9-F1
#
_entry.id   AF-C1BCT9-F1
#
_cell.length_a   1.000
_cell.length_b   1.000
_cell.length_c   1.000
_cell.angle_alpha   90.00
_cell.angle_beta   90.00
_cell.angle_gamma   90.00
#
_symmetry.space_group_name_H-M   'P 1'
#
loop_
_entity.id
_entity.type
_entity.pdbx_description
1 polymer ?
#
loop_
_entity_poly.entity_id
_entity_poly.type
_entity_poly.pdbx_seq_one_letter_code
_entity_poly.pdbx_strand_id
1 'polypeptide(L)'
;MIGIWVRGLLRRRRARLAATVGGIGAAVALLAGIGIFLTTAQGSMTVRAAGTVAVDWQVEVRSATTPSAVLDLVRATSGVTAAVPVGFAQTNGFTATGGGSTQTTGPGMVLGLPEGYRTDFPGAVRTLAGAGGGVLVAQQTAANLHVKPGDTVEVGRAGLPTVPVVVDGVVDLPQADSLFQKVGAPPGAQPVAPPDNVLLLDQARWHVLFDPLAALRPDLVGTQIHAVLDHALPADPASAYREVTAAAHNLEARSVGGALVGDNLGASLGAARSDAAYAQVLFLFLGLPAAILAGLFTAGSSTPGGGDAARSRRCCAPAGPRAGNFCAWPPSRRSPSGSGAAR
;
A
#
# COMPACT_ATOMS: atom_id res chain seq x y z
N MET A 1 39.19 7.27 -43.66
CA MET A 1 40.12 6.60 -42.70
C MET A 1 39.41 5.90 -41.56
N ILE A 2 38.50 6.56 -40.81
CA ILE A 2 37.72 5.95 -39.72
C ILE A 2 36.91 4.72 -40.15
N GLY A 3 36.23 4.76 -41.32
CA GLY A 3 35.40 3.64 -41.78
C GLY A 3 36.16 2.35 -42.08
N ILE A 4 37.41 2.43 -42.55
CA ILE A 4 38.25 1.26 -42.84
C ILE A 4 38.77 0.64 -41.53
N TRP A 5 39.10 1.49 -40.55
CA TRP A 5 39.52 1.08 -39.21
C TRP A 5 38.38 0.41 -38.43
N VAL A 6 37.20 1.04 -38.41
CA VAL A 6 35.97 0.49 -37.82
C VAL A 6 35.63 -0.85 -38.47
N ARG A 7 35.67 -0.94 -39.81
CA ARG A 7 35.40 -2.19 -40.56
C ARG A 7 36.45 -3.28 -40.31
N GLY A 8 37.71 -2.90 -40.08
CA GLY A 8 38.79 -3.83 -39.70
C GLY A 8 38.62 -4.39 -38.29
N LEU A 9 38.24 -3.53 -37.33
CA LEU A 9 37.94 -3.91 -35.95
C LEU A 9 36.72 -4.84 -35.89
N LEU A 10 35.65 -4.47 -36.60
CA LEU A 10 34.43 -5.26 -36.79
C LEU A 10 34.62 -6.53 -37.62
N ARG A 11 35.76 -6.79 -38.27
CA ARG A 11 36.00 -8.05 -39.00
C ARG A 11 36.88 -9.02 -38.22
N ARG A 12 37.86 -8.53 -37.45
CA ARG A 12 38.84 -9.38 -36.76
C ARG A 12 38.51 -9.66 -35.29
N ARG A 13 37.63 -8.87 -34.66
CA ARG A 13 37.27 -9.02 -33.23
C ARG A 13 35.75 -9.02 -32.98
N ARG A 14 34.96 -9.53 -33.94
CA ARG A 14 33.47 -9.60 -33.88
C ARG A 14 32.95 -10.20 -32.58
N ALA A 15 33.45 -11.39 -32.22
CA ALA A 15 33.00 -12.10 -31.03
C ALA A 15 33.27 -11.31 -29.74
N ARG A 16 34.43 -10.64 -29.66
CA ARG A 16 34.80 -9.86 -28.47
C ARG A 16 33.97 -8.60 -28.33
N LEU A 17 33.76 -7.85 -29.41
CA LEU A 17 32.89 -6.67 -29.42
C LEU A 17 31.43 -7.05 -29.09
N ALA A 18 30.93 -8.14 -29.67
CA ALA A 18 29.60 -8.65 -29.37
C ALA A 18 29.45 -9.04 -27.89
N ALA A 19 30.45 -9.70 -27.30
CA ALA A 19 30.44 -10.06 -25.87
C ALA A 19 30.46 -8.82 -24.96
N THR A 20 31.21 -7.77 -25.29
CA THR A 20 31.26 -6.55 -24.46
C THR A 20 29.95 -5.76 -24.55
N VAL A 21 29.40 -5.61 -25.77
CA VAL A 21 28.09 -4.96 -25.98
C VAL A 21 26.98 -5.76 -25.30
N GLY A 22 27.03 -7.09 -25.39
CA GLY A 22 26.09 -7.97 -24.71
C GLY A 22 26.15 -7.84 -23.19
N GLY A 23 27.35 -7.83 -22.60
CA GLY A 23 27.51 -7.66 -21.15
C GLY A 23 27.03 -6.31 -20.63
N ILE A 24 27.40 -5.21 -21.30
CA ILE A 24 26.92 -3.86 -20.95
C ILE A 24 25.40 -3.76 -21.15
N GLY A 25 24.89 -4.26 -22.28
CA GLY A 25 23.46 -4.28 -22.57
C GLY A 25 22.67 -5.06 -21.51
N ALA A 26 23.18 -6.22 -21.08
CA ALA A 26 22.57 -7.03 -20.03
C ALA A 26 22.59 -6.30 -18.67
N ALA A 27 23.69 -5.65 -18.31
CA ALA A 27 23.78 -4.88 -17.06
C ALA A 27 22.80 -3.69 -17.04
N VAL A 28 22.70 -2.93 -18.14
CA VAL A 28 21.75 -1.82 -18.26
C VAL A 28 20.31 -2.33 -18.26
N ALA A 29 20.00 -3.40 -18.99
CA ALA A 29 18.68 -4.01 -19.01
C ALA A 29 18.27 -4.51 -17.63
N LEU A 30 19.20 -5.10 -16.87
CA LEU A 30 18.96 -5.54 -15.50
C LEU A 30 18.64 -4.37 -14.57
N LEU A 31 19.44 -3.30 -14.61
CA LEU A 31 19.19 -2.10 -13.81
C LEU A 31 17.85 -1.43 -14.16
N ALA A 32 17.54 -1.32 -15.45
CA ALA A 32 16.25 -0.81 -15.91
C ALA A 32 15.09 -1.70 -15.45
N GLY A 33 15.24 -3.03 -15.55
CA GLY A 33 14.24 -4.00 -15.09
C GLY A 33 13.98 -3.91 -13.59
N ILE A 34 15.04 -3.75 -12.78
CA ILE A 34 14.91 -3.53 -11.33
C ILE A 34 14.17 -2.23 -11.04
N GLY A 35 14.51 -1.14 -11.74
CA GLY A 35 13.81 0.14 -11.59
C GLY A 35 12.32 0.05 -11.91
N ILE A 36 11.97 -0.54 -13.06
CA ILE A 36 10.57 -0.76 -13.46
C ILE A 36 9.84 -1.65 -12.46
N PHE A 37 10.46 -2.75 -12.04
CA PHE A 37 9.90 -3.66 -11.04
C PHE A 37 9.60 -2.92 -9.74
N LEU A 38 10.55 -2.12 -9.23
CA LEU A 38 10.39 -1.39 -8.00
C LEU A 38 9.23 -0.38 -8.08
N THR A 39 9.17 0.41 -9.16
CA THR A 39 8.08 1.38 -9.35
C THR A 39 6.71 0.71 -9.46
N THR A 40 6.63 -0.42 -10.17
CA THR A 40 5.38 -1.19 -10.32
C THR A 40 4.97 -1.83 -8.99
N ALA A 41 5.94 -2.39 -8.25
CA ALA A 41 5.71 -3.02 -6.96
C ALA A 41 5.17 -2.00 -5.95
N GLN A 42 5.79 -0.82 -5.86
CA GLN A 42 5.34 0.29 -5.03
C GLN A 42 3.92 0.75 -5.40
N GLY A 43 3.63 0.95 -6.69
CA GLY A 43 2.29 1.27 -7.16
C GLY A 43 1.25 0.23 -6.71
N SER A 44 1.58 -1.06 -6.83
CA SER A 44 0.71 -2.13 -6.37
C SER A 44 0.51 -2.15 -4.85
N MET A 45 1.53 -1.79 -4.06
CA MET A 45 1.43 -1.67 -2.61
C MET A 45 0.48 -0.52 -2.23
N THR A 46 0.58 0.64 -2.88
CA THR A 46 -0.34 1.77 -2.66
C THR A 46 -1.79 1.39 -2.97
N VAL A 47 -2.04 0.80 -4.14
CA VAL A 47 -3.41 0.40 -4.55
C VAL A 47 -4.00 -0.63 -3.58
N ARG A 48 -3.20 -1.62 -3.15
CA ARG A 48 -3.67 -2.61 -2.17
C ARG A 48 -3.94 -1.97 -0.81
N ALA A 49 -3.03 -1.12 -0.33
CA ALA A 49 -3.17 -0.46 0.96
C ALA A 49 -4.42 0.45 1.02
N ALA A 50 -4.71 1.18 -0.06
CA ALA A 50 -5.93 1.96 -0.17
C ALA A 50 -7.17 1.06 -0.25
N GLY A 51 -7.16 0.04 -1.11
CA GLY A 51 -8.31 -0.84 -1.32
C GLY A 51 -8.69 -1.75 -0.15
N THR A 52 -7.82 -1.89 0.86
CA THR A 52 -8.15 -2.65 2.08
C THR A 52 -8.91 -1.85 3.13
N VAL A 53 -8.99 -0.52 2.99
CA VAL A 53 -9.65 0.35 3.97
C VAL A 53 -11.12 0.49 3.59
N ALA A 54 -12.01 0.15 4.53
CA ALA A 54 -13.44 0.24 4.31
C ALA A 54 -13.95 1.67 4.45
N VAL A 55 -13.48 2.41 5.48
CA VAL A 55 -13.81 3.81 5.74
C VAL A 55 -12.51 4.60 5.79
N ASP A 56 -12.26 5.45 4.80
CA ASP A 56 -10.98 6.14 4.67
C ASP A 56 -10.75 7.16 5.79
N TRP A 57 -11.74 8.00 6.04
CA TRP A 57 -11.73 8.96 7.14
C TRP A 57 -12.92 8.79 8.08
N GLN A 58 -12.63 8.86 9.37
CA GLN A 58 -13.62 8.98 10.45
C GLN A 58 -13.43 10.32 11.14
N VAL A 59 -14.29 11.28 10.79
CA VAL A 59 -14.21 12.64 11.28
C VAL A 59 -15.11 12.78 12.51
N GLU A 60 -14.52 12.81 13.70
CA GLU A 60 -15.23 12.99 14.96
C GLU A 60 -15.64 14.45 15.14
N VAL A 61 -16.94 14.70 15.32
CA VAL A 61 -17.48 16.04 15.59
C VAL A 61 -17.33 16.35 17.07
N ARG A 62 -16.68 17.45 17.42
CA ARG A 62 -16.54 17.87 18.82
C ARG A 62 -17.84 18.47 19.35
N SER A 63 -18.12 18.24 20.63
CA SER A 63 -19.40 18.53 21.31
C SER A 63 -19.90 19.99 21.20
N ALA A 64 -19.01 20.94 20.90
CA ALA A 64 -19.36 22.36 20.73
C ALA A 64 -19.68 22.76 19.28
N THR A 65 -19.65 21.82 18.33
CA THR A 65 -19.77 22.10 16.89
C THR A 65 -21.01 21.42 16.31
N THR A 66 -21.68 22.09 15.37
CA THR A 66 -22.83 21.52 14.67
C THR A 66 -22.40 20.44 13.67
N PRO A 67 -22.92 19.21 13.74
CA PRO A 67 -22.52 18.12 12.84
C PRO A 67 -22.72 18.42 11.35
N SER A 68 -23.78 19.15 10.97
CA SER A 68 -24.04 19.51 9.57
C SER A 68 -22.95 20.42 9.00
N ALA A 69 -22.43 21.38 9.77
CA ALA A 69 -21.36 22.26 9.33
C ALA A 69 -20.06 21.49 9.08
N VAL A 70 -19.75 20.49 9.91
CA VAL A 70 -18.58 19.62 9.69
C VAL A 70 -18.82 18.74 8.47
N LEU A 71 -20.02 18.19 8.28
CA LEU A 71 -20.36 17.37 7.12
C LEU A 71 -20.19 18.14 5.81
N ASP A 72 -20.67 19.38 5.76
CA ASP A 72 -20.52 20.26 4.60
C ASP A 72 -19.05 20.57 4.33
N LEU A 73 -18.25 20.79 5.38
CA LEU A 73 -16.80 20.99 5.26
C LEU A 73 -16.09 19.75 4.70
N VAL A 74 -16.44 18.55 5.19
CA VAL A 74 -15.87 17.29 4.68
C VAL A 74 -16.24 17.10 3.20
N ARG A 75 -17.51 17.31 2.84
CA ARG A 75 -17.98 17.22 1.45
C ARG A 75 -17.32 18.24 0.52
N ALA A 76 -16.98 19.42 1.03
CA ALA A 76 -16.28 20.45 0.27
C ALA A 76 -14.76 20.18 0.14
N THR A 77 -14.23 19.16 0.82
CA THR A 77 -12.80 18.82 0.75
C THR A 77 -12.51 18.11 -0.57
N SER A 78 -11.48 18.60 -1.28
CA SER A 78 -11.07 18.02 -2.56
C SER A 78 -10.64 16.57 -2.39
N GLY A 79 -11.12 15.69 -3.27
CA GLY A 79 -10.81 14.27 -3.21
C GLY A 79 -11.78 13.46 -2.36
N VAL A 80 -12.73 14.07 -1.65
CA VAL A 80 -13.82 13.31 -1.00
C VAL A 80 -14.87 12.96 -2.04
N THR A 81 -15.18 11.67 -2.18
CA THR A 81 -16.16 11.14 -3.15
C THR A 81 -17.54 10.94 -2.52
N ALA A 82 -17.56 10.48 -1.27
CA ALA A 82 -18.77 10.34 -0.46
C ALA A 82 -18.47 10.71 0.98
N ALA A 83 -19.43 11.35 1.65
CA ALA A 83 -19.35 11.62 3.09
C ALA A 83 -20.74 11.62 3.71
N VAL A 84 -20.88 10.86 4.79
CA VAL A 84 -22.15 10.61 5.46
C VAL A 84 -22.02 10.67 6.98
N PRO A 85 -23.02 11.21 7.70
CA PRO A 85 -23.01 11.26 9.15
C PRO A 85 -23.42 9.90 9.74
N VAL A 86 -22.72 9.46 10.77
CA VAL A 86 -22.99 8.24 11.54
C VAL A 86 -23.17 8.61 13.01
N GLY A 87 -24.31 8.23 13.58
CA GLY A 87 -24.59 8.43 15.00
C GLY A 87 -23.96 7.32 15.83
N PHE A 88 -23.33 7.65 16.94
CA PHE A 88 -22.78 6.70 17.91
C PHE A 88 -23.47 6.92 19.25
N ALA A 89 -24.09 5.89 19.83
CA ALA A 89 -24.69 5.97 21.15
C ALA A 89 -24.19 4.84 22.05
N GLN A 90 -23.80 5.18 23.27
CA GLN A 90 -23.50 4.20 24.31
C GLN A 90 -24.80 3.66 24.91
N THR A 91 -24.89 2.35 25.03
CA THR A 91 -25.96 1.66 25.77
C THR A 91 -25.40 1.05 27.05
N ASN A 92 -26.23 0.99 28.10
CA ASN A 92 -25.91 0.25 29.33
C ASN A 92 -26.10 -1.27 29.18
N GLY A 93 -26.62 -1.72 28.03
CA GLY A 93 -26.68 -3.12 27.64
C GLY A 93 -27.95 -3.45 26.85
N PHE A 94 -27.96 -4.67 26.33
CA PHE A 94 -29.08 -5.25 25.60
C PHE A 94 -29.65 -6.41 26.38
N THR A 95 -30.97 -6.58 26.31
CA THR A 95 -31.68 -7.70 26.93
C THR A 95 -32.56 -8.39 25.89
N ALA A 96 -32.57 -9.72 25.87
CA ALA A 96 -33.44 -10.50 25.02
C ALA A 96 -34.11 -11.61 25.85
N THR A 97 -35.40 -11.81 25.63
CA THR A 97 -36.17 -12.86 26.31
C THR A 97 -36.72 -13.82 25.27
N GLY A 98 -36.33 -15.09 25.36
CA GLY A 98 -36.71 -16.12 24.40
C GLY A 98 -36.47 -17.52 24.95
N GLY A 99 -37.27 -18.49 24.52
CA GLY A 99 -37.07 -19.91 24.90
C GLY A 99 -37.13 -20.21 26.41
N GLY A 100 -37.73 -19.33 27.22
CA GLY A 100 -37.85 -19.49 28.67
C GLY A 100 -36.69 -18.91 29.49
N SER A 101 -35.69 -18.28 28.85
CA SER A 101 -34.62 -17.55 29.56
C SER A 101 -34.55 -16.08 29.12
N THR A 102 -33.98 -15.24 29.99
CA THR A 102 -33.64 -13.85 29.67
C THR A 102 -32.14 -13.71 29.65
N GLN A 103 -31.60 -13.31 28.51
CA GLN A 103 -30.19 -13.02 28.33
C GLN A 103 -29.99 -11.52 28.44
N THR A 104 -28.96 -11.08 29.15
CA THR A 104 -28.58 -9.67 29.27
C THR A 104 -27.10 -9.53 29.03
N THR A 105 -26.73 -8.49 28.30
CA THR A 105 -25.34 -8.12 28.01
C THR A 105 -24.90 -6.94 28.88
N GLY A 106 -23.59 -6.74 29.00
CA GLY A 106 -23.03 -5.50 29.54
C GLY A 106 -23.18 -4.32 28.57
N PRO A 107 -22.52 -3.18 28.86
CA PRO A 107 -22.53 -2.01 27.99
C PRO A 107 -22.13 -2.31 26.56
N GLY A 108 -22.55 -1.43 25.65
CA GLY A 108 -22.34 -1.60 24.22
C GLY A 108 -22.49 -0.31 23.44
N MET A 109 -22.53 -0.45 22.11
CA MET A 109 -22.69 0.66 21.18
C MET A 109 -23.87 0.45 20.25
N VAL A 110 -24.59 1.52 19.95
CA VAL A 110 -25.63 1.55 18.94
C VAL A 110 -25.27 2.58 17.87
N LEU A 111 -25.13 2.13 16.63
CA LEU A 111 -24.79 3.00 15.50
C LEU A 111 -26.05 3.35 14.70
N GLY A 112 -26.17 4.61 14.31
CA GLY A 112 -27.18 5.09 13.37
C GLY A 112 -26.56 5.24 11.99
N LEU A 113 -26.92 4.35 11.06
CA LEU A 113 -26.36 4.32 9.72
C LEU A 113 -27.31 5.00 8.72
N PRO A 114 -26.82 5.95 7.90
CA PRO A 114 -27.61 6.55 6.84
C PRO A 114 -28.04 5.52 5.79
N GLU A 115 -29.10 5.84 5.06
CA GLU A 115 -29.44 5.11 3.85
C GLU A 115 -28.26 5.15 2.86
N GLY A 116 -27.98 4.01 2.21
CA GLY A 116 -26.86 3.92 1.27
C GLY A 116 -25.49 3.68 1.92
N TYR A 117 -25.35 3.73 3.25
CA TYR A 117 -24.06 3.54 3.94
C TYR A 117 -23.28 2.30 3.46
N ARG A 118 -23.97 1.18 3.27
CA ARG A 118 -23.32 -0.08 2.84
C ARG A 118 -22.90 -0.09 1.37
N THR A 119 -23.46 0.81 0.56
CA THR A 119 -23.05 1.00 -0.83
C THR A 119 -21.78 1.83 -0.91
N ASP A 120 -21.70 2.89 -0.08
CA ASP A 120 -20.52 3.74 0.02
C ASP A 120 -19.35 3.02 0.72
N PHE A 121 -19.64 2.17 1.71
CA PHE A 121 -18.65 1.47 2.53
C PHE A 121 -18.89 -0.06 2.53
N PRO A 122 -18.70 -0.76 1.38
CA PRO A 122 -19.05 -2.18 1.25
C PRO A 122 -18.21 -3.11 2.13
N GLY A 123 -16.99 -2.69 2.52
CA GLY A 123 -16.12 -3.44 3.42
C GLY A 123 -16.46 -3.28 4.92
N ALA A 124 -17.32 -2.32 5.28
CA ALA A 124 -17.55 -1.96 6.69
C ALA A 124 -18.52 -2.91 7.40
N VAL A 125 -19.53 -3.42 6.68
CA VAL A 125 -20.57 -4.29 7.24
C VAL A 125 -20.82 -5.46 6.30
N ARG A 126 -20.69 -6.69 6.80
CA ARG A 126 -20.94 -7.92 6.05
C ARG A 126 -22.14 -8.66 6.63
N THR A 127 -23.17 -8.92 5.83
CA THR A 127 -24.34 -9.67 6.30
C THR A 127 -24.02 -11.15 6.40
N LEU A 128 -24.39 -11.76 7.53
CA LEU A 128 -24.23 -13.19 7.77
C LEU A 128 -25.57 -13.94 7.70
N ALA A 129 -26.65 -13.34 8.22
CA ALA A 129 -27.98 -13.93 8.23
C ALA A 129 -29.08 -12.85 8.25
N GLY A 130 -30.26 -13.17 7.73
CA GLY A 130 -31.41 -12.25 7.69
C GLY A 130 -31.28 -11.15 6.64
N ALA A 131 -31.97 -10.03 6.86
CA ALA A 131 -31.94 -8.88 5.98
C ALA A 131 -30.61 -8.11 6.09
N GLY A 132 -30.23 -7.41 5.02
CA GLY A 132 -29.02 -6.56 4.99
C GLY A 132 -29.22 -5.14 5.51
N GLY A 133 -30.44 -4.77 5.91
CA GLY A 133 -30.82 -3.44 6.41
C GLY A 133 -31.89 -3.54 7.50
N GLY A 134 -32.26 -2.39 8.07
CA GLY A 134 -33.11 -2.31 9.26
C GLY A 134 -32.28 -2.40 10.54
N VAL A 135 -32.75 -3.17 11.52
CA VAL A 135 -32.08 -3.42 12.79
C VAL A 135 -31.11 -4.58 12.62
N LEU A 136 -29.82 -4.30 12.68
CA LEU A 136 -28.77 -5.30 12.51
C LEU A 136 -28.03 -5.49 13.82
N VAL A 137 -27.77 -6.74 14.19
CA VAL A 137 -27.03 -7.06 15.41
C VAL A 137 -25.68 -7.67 15.02
N ALA A 138 -24.60 -7.22 15.66
CA ALA A 138 -23.28 -7.80 15.40
C ALA A 138 -23.23 -9.27 15.84
N GLN A 139 -22.46 -10.11 15.15
CA GLN A 139 -22.40 -11.55 15.37
C GLN A 139 -22.14 -11.91 16.84
N GLN A 140 -21.19 -11.25 17.49
CA GLN A 140 -20.85 -11.50 18.89
C GLN A 140 -22.00 -11.13 19.83
N THR A 141 -22.70 -10.03 19.54
CA THR A 141 -23.87 -9.59 20.31
C THR A 141 -25.05 -10.55 20.15
N ALA A 142 -25.28 -11.01 18.92
CA ALA A 142 -26.31 -12.01 18.63
C ALA A 142 -26.01 -13.33 19.36
N ALA A 143 -24.74 -13.75 19.39
CA ALA A 143 -24.30 -14.92 20.14
C ALA A 143 -24.49 -14.73 21.66
N ASN A 144 -24.09 -13.58 22.23
CA ASN A 144 -24.23 -13.30 23.66
C ASN A 144 -25.71 -13.28 24.12
N LEU A 145 -26.61 -12.78 23.27
CA LEU A 145 -28.05 -12.70 23.55
C LEU A 145 -28.82 -13.96 23.14
N HIS A 146 -28.19 -14.89 22.41
CA HIS A 146 -28.83 -16.02 21.73
C HIS A 146 -30.00 -15.62 20.82
N VAL A 147 -29.87 -14.50 20.12
CA VAL A 147 -30.93 -13.99 19.22
C VAL A 147 -30.65 -14.31 17.75
N LYS A 148 -31.72 -14.44 16.99
CA LYS A 148 -31.72 -14.59 15.54
C LYS A 148 -32.63 -13.54 14.89
N PRO A 149 -32.57 -13.37 13.56
CA PRO A 149 -33.53 -12.52 12.86
C PRO A 149 -34.99 -12.90 13.18
N GLY A 150 -35.80 -11.89 13.49
CA GLY A 150 -37.19 -11.98 13.97
C GLY A 150 -37.36 -11.87 15.50
N ASP A 151 -36.30 -12.04 16.28
CA ASP A 151 -36.37 -11.91 17.74
C ASP A 151 -36.40 -10.43 18.17
N THR A 152 -36.91 -10.17 19.37
CA THR A 152 -36.94 -8.83 19.95
C THR A 152 -35.80 -8.65 20.96
N VAL A 153 -35.10 -7.52 20.85
CA VAL A 153 -34.06 -7.07 21.77
C VAL A 153 -34.48 -5.75 22.40
N GLU A 154 -34.42 -5.67 23.72
CA GLU A 154 -34.56 -4.44 24.48
C GLU A 154 -33.22 -3.71 24.52
N VAL A 155 -33.20 -2.47 24.04
CA VAL A 155 -32.03 -1.60 24.04
C VAL A 155 -32.08 -0.71 25.26
N GLY A 156 -31.08 -0.84 26.14
CA GLY A 156 -30.95 0.00 27.32
C GLY A 156 -30.46 1.41 26.99
N ARG A 157 -31.02 2.42 27.65
CA ARG A 157 -30.62 3.83 27.52
C ARG A 157 -30.44 4.41 28.91
N ALA A 158 -29.27 4.95 29.22
CA ALA A 158 -28.95 5.39 30.58
C ALA A 158 -29.88 6.53 31.02
N GLY A 159 -30.64 6.32 32.10
CA GLY A 159 -31.61 7.29 32.61
C GLY A 159 -32.93 7.37 31.82
N LEU A 160 -33.15 6.47 30.85
CA LEU A 160 -34.37 6.37 30.07
C LEU A 160 -34.91 4.93 30.07
N PRO A 161 -36.21 4.72 29.77
CA PRO A 161 -36.75 3.38 29.58
C PRO A 161 -36.05 2.62 28.44
N THR A 162 -35.99 1.30 28.55
CA THR A 162 -35.55 0.43 27.45
C THR A 162 -36.50 0.56 26.26
N VAL A 163 -36.01 0.24 25.06
CA VAL A 163 -36.84 0.23 23.85
C VAL A 163 -36.71 -1.11 23.13
N PRO A 164 -37.83 -1.76 22.77
CA PRO A 164 -37.81 -2.95 21.95
C PRO A 164 -37.45 -2.63 20.50
N VAL A 165 -36.54 -3.42 19.94
CA VAL A 165 -36.27 -3.48 18.52
C VAL A 165 -36.32 -4.93 18.04
N VAL A 166 -36.92 -5.15 16.87
CA VAL A 166 -36.95 -6.48 16.24
C VAL A 166 -35.69 -6.61 15.40
N VAL A 167 -34.95 -7.71 15.54
CA VAL A 167 -33.72 -7.96 14.79
C VAL A 167 -34.07 -8.36 13.37
N ASP A 168 -33.62 -7.60 12.39
CA ASP A 168 -33.83 -7.91 10.97
C ASP A 168 -32.70 -8.77 10.39
N GLY A 169 -31.48 -8.62 10.92
CA GLY A 169 -30.30 -9.34 10.44
C GLY A 169 -29.17 -9.44 11.44
N VAL A 170 -28.28 -10.41 11.20
CA VAL A 170 -27.01 -10.56 11.92
C VAL A 170 -25.87 -10.23 10.96
N VAL A 171 -24.94 -9.40 11.42
CA VAL A 171 -23.83 -8.90 10.61
C VAL A 171 -22.49 -9.11 11.30
N ASP A 172 -21.45 -9.16 10.49
CA ASP A 172 -20.06 -9.03 10.90
C ASP A 172 -19.55 -7.62 10.59
N LEU A 173 -18.58 -7.16 11.37
CA LEU A 173 -17.90 -5.88 11.22
C LEU A 173 -16.41 -6.14 10.96
N PRO A 174 -16.02 -6.40 9.70
CA PRO A 174 -14.66 -6.86 9.37
C PRO A 174 -13.54 -5.90 9.81
N GLN A 175 -13.85 -4.62 9.98
CA GLN A 175 -12.92 -3.58 10.43
C GLN A 175 -13.39 -2.91 11.73
N ALA A 176 -13.87 -3.70 12.69
CA ALA A 176 -14.35 -3.20 13.98
C ALA A 176 -13.29 -2.37 14.73
N ASP A 177 -12.01 -2.77 14.71
CA ASP A 177 -10.93 -2.04 15.36
C ASP A 177 -10.79 -0.60 14.83
N SER A 178 -10.85 -0.43 13.51
CA SER A 178 -10.84 0.89 12.88
C SER A 178 -12.15 1.63 13.16
N LEU A 179 -13.30 0.97 12.97
CA LEU A 179 -14.62 1.58 13.16
C LEU A 179 -14.82 2.17 14.56
N PHE A 180 -14.33 1.48 15.60
CA PHE A 180 -14.45 1.88 17.00
C PHE A 180 -13.18 2.49 17.58
N GLN A 181 -12.22 2.87 16.74
CA GLN A 181 -11.01 3.52 17.21
C GLN A 181 -11.34 4.83 17.92
N LYS A 182 -10.46 5.23 18.84
CA LYS A 182 -10.55 6.54 19.46
C LYS A 182 -9.89 7.59 18.55
N VAL A 183 -10.72 8.35 17.83
CA VAL A 183 -10.25 9.47 17.00
C VAL A 183 -9.54 10.52 17.86
N GLY A 184 -8.37 10.98 17.41
CA GLY A 184 -7.55 11.96 18.13
C GLY A 184 -6.80 11.41 19.36
N ALA A 185 -6.66 10.08 19.49
CA ALA A 185 -5.82 9.50 20.53
C ALA A 185 -4.34 9.94 20.36
N PRO A 186 -3.62 10.25 21.46
CA PRO A 186 -2.21 10.62 21.38
C PRO A 186 -1.35 9.52 20.73
N PRO A 187 -0.24 9.89 20.06
CA PRO A 187 0.73 8.90 19.59
C PRO A 187 1.21 7.99 20.72
N GLY A 188 1.13 6.67 20.52
CA GLY A 188 1.48 5.67 21.52
C GLY A 188 0.37 5.33 22.52
N ALA A 189 -0.83 5.90 22.37
CA ALA A 189 -2.00 5.40 23.07
C ALA A 189 -2.23 3.92 22.75
N GLN A 190 -2.60 3.15 23.77
CA GLN A 190 -2.94 1.75 23.57
C GLN A 190 -4.20 1.64 22.69
N PRO A 191 -4.24 0.72 21.71
CA PRO A 191 -5.44 0.41 20.96
C PRO A 191 -6.59 0.09 21.92
N VAL A 192 -7.76 0.67 21.66
CA VAL A 192 -8.97 0.36 22.41
C VAL A 192 -9.63 -0.83 21.74
N ALA A 193 -9.92 -1.87 22.51
CA ALA A 193 -10.66 -3.01 21.98
C ALA A 193 -12.07 -2.57 21.54
N PRO A 194 -12.57 -3.05 20.40
CA PRO A 194 -13.91 -2.72 19.94
C PRO A 194 -14.95 -3.25 20.93
N PRO A 195 -16.14 -2.64 21.02
CA PRO A 195 -17.20 -3.11 21.90
C PRO A 195 -17.68 -4.52 21.52
N ASP A 196 -17.89 -5.37 22.53
CA ASP A 196 -18.42 -6.73 22.35
C ASP A 196 -19.91 -6.74 21.94
N ASN A 197 -20.63 -5.68 22.31
CA ASN A 197 -22.07 -5.54 22.13
C ASN A 197 -22.37 -4.37 21.20
N VAL A 198 -22.76 -4.66 19.96
CA VAL A 198 -23.01 -3.68 18.91
C VAL A 198 -24.33 -3.96 18.20
N LEU A 199 -25.12 -2.91 18.04
CA LEU A 199 -26.36 -2.90 17.27
C LEU A 199 -26.33 -1.74 16.27
N LEU A 200 -26.79 -1.96 15.05
CA LEU A 200 -26.88 -0.95 14.00
C LEU A 200 -28.36 -0.72 13.70
N LEU A 201 -28.72 0.55 13.58
CA LEU A 201 -30.06 1.00 13.20
C LEU A 201 -29.97 1.82 11.93
N ASP A 202 -31.09 1.90 11.21
CA ASP A 202 -31.27 3.00 10.27
C ASP A 202 -31.19 4.35 11.02
N GLN A 203 -30.65 5.37 10.37
CA GLN A 203 -30.37 6.65 11.00
C GLN A 203 -31.64 7.36 11.49
N ALA A 204 -32.75 7.24 10.75
CA ALA A 204 -34.01 7.87 11.13
C ALA A 204 -34.53 7.31 12.47
N ARG A 205 -34.55 5.98 12.62
CA ARG A 205 -34.91 5.28 13.85
C ARG A 205 -33.91 5.57 14.95
N TRP A 206 -32.61 5.63 14.64
CA TRP A 206 -31.60 5.99 15.63
C TRP A 206 -31.88 7.37 16.25
N HIS A 207 -32.19 8.39 15.46
CA HIS A 207 -32.55 9.72 15.97
C HIS A 207 -33.80 9.68 16.87
N VAL A 208 -34.85 8.98 16.44
CA VAL A 208 -36.07 8.81 17.27
C VAL A 208 -35.75 8.16 18.62
N LEU A 209 -34.81 7.20 18.66
CA LEU A 209 -34.48 6.47 19.89
C LEU A 209 -33.44 7.16 20.76
N PHE A 210 -32.49 7.90 20.18
CA PHE A 210 -31.30 8.39 20.88
C PHE A 210 -31.19 9.91 20.98
N ASP A 211 -31.96 10.71 20.23
CA ASP A 211 -32.01 12.16 20.44
C ASP A 211 -32.47 12.54 21.87
N PRO A 212 -33.45 11.83 22.50
CA PRO A 212 -33.78 12.07 23.90
C PRO A 212 -32.62 11.76 24.85
N LEU A 213 -31.79 10.77 24.53
CA LEU A 213 -30.59 10.45 25.31
C LEU A 213 -29.54 11.56 25.13
N ALA A 214 -29.35 12.06 23.91
CA ALA A 214 -28.42 13.15 23.63
C ALA A 214 -28.80 14.43 24.40
N ALA A 215 -30.10 14.72 24.57
CA ALA A 215 -30.57 15.86 25.34
C ALA A 215 -30.29 15.72 26.86
N LEU A 216 -30.34 14.49 27.40
CA LEU A 216 -30.11 14.22 28.83
C LEU A 216 -28.63 13.98 29.17
N ARG A 217 -27.92 13.29 28.29
CA ARG A 217 -26.56 12.76 28.44
C ARG A 217 -25.79 12.90 27.13
N PRO A 218 -25.40 14.13 26.74
CA PRO A 218 -24.64 14.37 25.52
C PRO A 218 -23.25 13.70 25.55
N ASP A 219 -22.76 13.27 26.71
CA ASP A 219 -21.52 12.50 26.87
C ASP A 219 -21.61 11.06 26.35
N LEU A 220 -22.83 10.51 26.21
CA LEU A 220 -23.06 9.13 25.75
C LEU A 220 -23.41 9.05 24.27
N VAL A 221 -23.52 10.17 23.58
CA VAL A 221 -23.90 10.25 22.17
C VAL A 221 -22.88 11.08 21.41
N GLY A 222 -22.34 10.53 20.34
CA GLY A 222 -21.38 11.17 19.44
C GLY A 222 -21.89 11.17 18.01
N THR A 223 -21.28 11.99 17.17
CA THR A 223 -21.48 11.96 15.72
C THR A 223 -20.13 11.93 15.04
N GLN A 224 -19.96 10.95 14.16
CA GLN A 224 -18.83 10.89 13.25
C GLN A 224 -19.32 11.14 11.84
N ILE A 225 -18.44 11.65 10.99
CA ILE A 225 -18.66 11.70 9.55
C ILE A 225 -17.69 10.71 8.93
N HIS A 226 -18.24 9.68 8.29
CA HIS A 226 -17.46 8.71 7.55
C HIS A 226 -17.33 9.20 6.12
N ALA A 227 -16.11 9.19 5.59
CA ALA A 227 -15.84 9.64 4.24
C ALA A 227 -15.02 8.63 3.46
N VAL A 228 -15.30 8.58 2.16
CA VAL A 228 -14.52 7.88 1.13
C VAL A 228 -13.76 8.92 0.35
N LEU A 229 -12.48 8.65 0.08
CA LEU A 229 -11.62 9.47 -0.73
C LEU A 229 -11.46 8.87 -2.12
N ASP A 230 -11.05 9.69 -3.08
CA ASP A 230 -10.62 9.24 -4.39
C ASP A 230 -9.29 8.49 -4.24
N HIS A 231 -9.27 7.24 -4.69
CA HIS A 231 -8.09 6.38 -4.64
C HIS A 231 -7.18 6.54 -5.87
N ALA A 232 -7.37 7.59 -6.68
CA ALA A 232 -6.44 8.03 -7.73
C ALA A 232 -5.13 8.62 -7.14
N LEU A 233 -4.47 7.84 -6.29
CA LEU A 233 -3.30 8.25 -5.51
C LEU A 233 -1.99 8.09 -6.30
N PRO A 234 -0.94 8.86 -5.93
CA PRO A 234 0.41 8.66 -6.46
C PRO A 234 0.88 7.21 -6.28
N ALA A 235 1.56 6.65 -7.29
CA ALA A 235 2.04 5.27 -7.22
C ALA A 235 3.04 5.02 -6.07
N ASP A 236 3.85 6.03 -5.71
CA ASP A 236 4.76 5.95 -4.57
C ASP A 236 4.00 6.06 -3.23
N PRO A 237 4.05 5.04 -2.35
CA PRO A 237 3.33 5.05 -1.08
C PRO A 237 3.70 6.23 -0.17
N ALA A 238 4.96 6.69 -0.22
CA ALA A 238 5.38 7.83 0.61
C ALA A 238 4.74 9.13 0.15
N SER A 239 4.55 9.30 -1.16
CA SER A 239 3.88 10.45 -1.75
C SER A 239 2.36 10.41 -1.49
N ALA A 240 1.72 9.25 -1.69
CA ALA A 240 0.31 9.06 -1.37
C ALA A 240 0.02 9.31 0.13
N TYR A 241 0.85 8.78 1.02
CA TYR A 241 0.75 9.02 2.46
C TYR A 241 0.80 10.52 2.80
N ARG A 242 1.77 11.25 2.25
CA ARG A 242 1.89 12.70 2.50
C ARG A 242 0.67 13.46 2.01
N GLU A 243 0.13 13.09 0.85
CA GLU A 243 -1.05 13.74 0.27
C GLU A 243 -2.29 13.56 1.15
N VAL A 244 -2.60 12.31 1.52
CA VAL A 244 -3.79 11.98 2.35
C VAL A 244 -3.68 12.60 3.74
N THR A 245 -2.53 12.46 4.41
CA THR A 245 -2.34 13.02 5.75
C THR A 245 -2.33 14.56 5.73
N ALA A 246 -1.80 15.19 4.68
CA ALA A 246 -1.89 16.64 4.53
C ALA A 246 -3.34 17.10 4.34
N ALA A 247 -4.14 16.37 3.57
CA ALA A 247 -5.55 16.66 3.39
C ALA A 247 -6.33 16.52 4.70
N ALA A 248 -6.06 15.48 5.50
CA ALA A 248 -6.66 15.29 6.83
C ALA A 248 -6.33 16.46 7.78
N HIS A 249 -5.06 16.85 7.89
CA HIS A 249 -4.68 18.00 8.72
C HIS A 249 -5.23 19.32 8.21
N ASN A 250 -5.38 19.48 6.89
CA ASN A 250 -6.02 20.68 6.31
C ASN A 250 -7.49 20.77 6.71
N LEU A 251 -8.21 19.65 6.70
CA LEU A 251 -9.59 19.55 7.16
C LEU A 251 -9.70 19.90 8.65
N GLU A 252 -8.84 19.35 9.51
CA GLU A 252 -8.80 19.67 10.94
C GLU A 252 -8.54 21.17 11.16
N ALA A 253 -7.58 21.75 10.44
CA ALA A 253 -7.27 23.18 10.52
C ALA A 253 -8.45 24.06 10.07
N ARG A 254 -9.15 23.69 8.98
CA ARG A 254 -10.33 24.40 8.49
C ARG A 254 -11.54 24.26 9.42
N SER A 255 -11.61 23.19 10.19
CA SER A 255 -12.67 22.98 11.18
C SER A 255 -12.56 23.89 12.41
N VAL A 256 -11.45 24.63 12.55
CA VAL A 256 -11.15 25.50 13.71
C VAL A 256 -11.25 24.73 15.04
N GLY A 257 -10.80 23.47 15.02
CA GLY A 257 -10.87 22.57 16.18
C GLY A 257 -12.28 22.05 16.49
N GLY A 258 -13.23 22.19 15.56
CA GLY A 258 -14.56 21.61 15.64
C GLY A 258 -14.64 20.14 15.25
N ALA A 259 -13.60 19.62 14.59
CA ALA A 259 -13.49 18.22 14.19
C ALA A 259 -12.07 17.66 14.38
N LEU A 260 -11.98 16.35 14.55
CA LEU A 260 -10.73 15.58 14.55
C LEU A 260 -10.85 14.45 13.52
N VAL A 261 -9.77 14.12 12.83
CA VAL A 261 -9.79 13.14 11.73
C VAL A 261 -9.05 11.88 12.12
N GLY A 262 -9.77 10.76 12.16
CA GLY A 262 -9.20 9.41 12.14
C GLY A 262 -8.89 9.02 10.70
N ASP A 263 -7.61 9.13 10.32
CA ASP A 263 -7.13 8.88 8.96
C ASP A 263 -6.72 7.40 8.76
N ASN A 264 -7.71 6.52 8.54
CA ASN A 264 -7.47 5.08 8.31
C ASN A 264 -6.68 4.83 7.03
N LEU A 265 -6.99 5.59 5.97
CA LEU A 265 -6.28 5.51 4.71
C LEU A 265 -4.81 5.89 4.90
N GLY A 266 -4.53 7.01 5.58
CA GLY A 266 -3.18 7.42 5.96
C GLY A 266 -2.47 6.38 6.82
N ALA A 267 -3.14 5.76 7.80
CA ALA A 267 -2.54 4.69 8.60
C ALA A 267 -2.11 3.49 7.74
N SER A 268 -2.98 3.03 6.84
CA SER A 268 -2.68 1.93 5.90
C SER A 268 -1.53 2.29 4.94
N LEU A 269 -1.56 3.49 4.34
CA LEU A 269 -0.49 3.99 3.47
C LEU A 269 0.83 4.17 4.22
N GLY A 270 0.79 4.52 5.50
CA GLY A 270 1.96 4.63 6.37
C GLY A 270 2.66 3.29 6.58
N ALA A 271 1.88 2.21 6.76
CA ALA A 271 2.40 0.84 6.80
C ALA A 271 3.04 0.47 5.45
N ALA A 272 2.32 0.68 4.33
CA ALA A 272 2.83 0.40 2.99
C ALA A 272 4.11 1.18 2.64
N ARG A 273 4.20 2.44 3.06
CA ARG A 273 5.41 3.26 2.96
C ARG A 273 6.59 2.64 3.69
N SER A 274 6.37 2.16 4.91
CA SER A 274 7.41 1.54 5.72
C SER A 274 7.91 0.24 5.10
N ASP A 275 6.99 -0.60 4.62
CA ASP A 275 7.30 -1.83 3.90
C ASP A 275 8.06 -1.56 2.59
N ALA A 276 7.64 -0.55 1.83
CA ALA A 276 8.31 -0.15 0.60
C ALA A 276 9.74 0.36 0.86
N ALA A 277 9.95 1.15 1.91
CA ALA A 277 11.28 1.61 2.29
C ALA A 277 12.19 0.43 2.69
N TYR A 278 11.65 -0.54 3.43
CA TYR A 278 12.40 -1.75 3.77
C TYR A 278 12.77 -2.58 2.53
N ALA A 279 11.82 -2.78 1.61
CA ALA A 279 12.08 -3.46 0.34
C ALA A 279 13.14 -2.75 -0.50
N GLN A 280 13.10 -1.41 -0.59
CA GLN A 280 14.13 -0.63 -1.29
C GLN A 280 15.53 -0.85 -0.74
N VAL A 281 15.67 -0.88 0.59
CA VAL A 281 16.95 -1.15 1.26
C VAL A 281 17.46 -2.54 0.88
N LEU A 282 16.62 -3.57 0.96
CA LEU A 282 16.99 -4.93 0.54
C LEU A 282 17.42 -5.00 -0.93
N PHE A 283 16.68 -4.34 -1.82
CA PHE A 283 17.01 -4.29 -3.26
C PHE A 283 18.31 -3.54 -3.53
N LEU A 284 18.60 -2.46 -2.80
CA LEU A 284 19.87 -1.75 -2.94
C LEU A 284 21.05 -2.64 -2.50
N PHE A 285 20.91 -3.32 -1.37
CA PHE A 285 21.96 -4.20 -0.84
C PHE A 285 22.16 -5.48 -1.65
N LEU A 286 21.13 -6.00 -2.33
CA LEU A 286 21.25 -7.21 -3.15
C LEU A 286 21.56 -6.89 -4.62
N GLY A 287 20.90 -5.88 -5.18
CA GLY A 287 20.98 -5.52 -6.60
C GLY A 287 22.26 -4.78 -6.97
N LEU A 288 22.73 -3.85 -6.12
CA LEU A 288 23.93 -3.06 -6.43
C LEU A 288 25.20 -3.95 -6.47
N PRO A 289 25.46 -4.84 -5.50
CA PRO A 289 26.60 -5.75 -5.60
C PRO A 289 26.52 -6.69 -6.80
N ALA A 290 25.33 -7.19 -7.13
CA ALA A 290 25.14 -8.02 -8.31
C ALA A 290 25.50 -7.27 -9.61
N ALA A 291 25.08 -6.01 -9.74
CA ALA A 291 25.43 -5.17 -10.89
C ALA A 291 26.94 -4.89 -10.96
N ILE A 292 27.60 -4.64 -9.82
CA ILE A 292 29.06 -4.46 -9.73
C ILE A 292 29.78 -5.74 -10.17
N LEU A 293 29.38 -6.91 -9.66
CA LEU A 293 29.98 -8.19 -10.01
C LEU A 293 29.80 -8.52 -11.50
N ALA A 294 28.62 -8.23 -12.09
CA ALA A 294 28.38 -8.40 -13.51
C ALA A 294 29.29 -7.47 -14.36
N GLY A 295 29.49 -6.23 -13.93
CA GLY A 295 30.42 -5.29 -14.55
C GLY A 295 31.87 -5.79 -14.48
N LEU A 296 32.32 -6.25 -13.32
CA LEU A 296 33.66 -6.82 -13.12
C LEU A 296 33.88 -8.08 -13.97
N PHE A 297 32.89 -8.96 -14.08
CA PHE A 297 32.95 -10.15 -14.93
C PHE A 297 33.07 -9.79 -16.42
N THR A 298 32.33 -8.77 -16.86
CA THR A 298 32.41 -8.23 -18.22
C THR A 298 33.81 -7.64 -18.49
N ALA A 299 34.39 -6.92 -17.52
CA ALA A 299 35.74 -6.38 -17.63
C ALA A 299 36.81 -7.50 -17.69
N GLY A 300 36.70 -8.51 -16.83
CA GLY A 300 37.63 -9.65 -16.76
C GLY A 300 37.65 -10.48 -18.05
N SER A 301 36.48 -10.84 -18.58
CA SER A 301 36.36 -11.58 -19.86
C SER A 301 36.84 -10.78 -21.08
N SER A 302 36.86 -9.45 -20.98
CA SER A 302 37.39 -8.56 -22.01
C SER A 302 38.91 -8.37 -21.94
N THR A 303 39.61 -8.86 -20.91
CA THR A 303 41.06 -8.72 -20.77
C THR A 303 41.76 -9.78 -21.63
N PRO A 304 42.68 -9.42 -22.55
CA PRO A 304 43.39 -10.43 -23.33
C PRO A 304 44.21 -11.29 -22.37
N GLY A 305 44.07 -12.63 -22.45
CA GLY A 305 44.99 -13.54 -21.77
C GLY A 305 46.42 -13.11 -22.10
N GLY A 306 47.24 -12.91 -21.06
CA GLY A 306 48.58 -12.30 -21.17
C GLY A 306 49.55 -12.99 -22.14
N GLY A 307 49.16 -14.12 -22.74
CA GLY A 307 49.94 -14.86 -23.74
C GLY A 307 50.12 -14.14 -25.09
N ASP A 308 49.14 -13.36 -25.56
CA ASP A 308 49.22 -12.74 -26.89
C ASP A 308 49.99 -11.40 -26.88
N ALA A 309 49.83 -10.60 -25.82
CA ALA A 309 50.58 -9.36 -25.66
C ALA A 309 52.08 -9.63 -25.45
N ALA A 310 52.41 -10.69 -24.69
CA ALA A 310 53.80 -11.12 -24.49
C ALA A 310 54.48 -11.58 -25.79
N ARG A 311 53.73 -12.18 -26.73
CA ARG A 311 54.26 -12.61 -28.03
C ARG A 311 54.55 -11.42 -28.95
N SER A 312 53.69 -10.40 -28.94
CA SER A 312 53.92 -9.16 -29.71
C SER A 312 55.09 -8.31 -29.20
N ARG A 313 55.33 -8.27 -27.87
CA ARG A 313 56.46 -7.55 -27.28
C ARG A 313 57.80 -8.23 -27.53
N ARG A 314 57.83 -9.56 -27.71
CA ARG A 314 59.06 -10.28 -28.11
C ARG A 314 59.48 -10.02 -29.56
N CYS A 315 58.56 -9.63 -30.44
CA CYS A 315 58.88 -9.25 -31.82
C CYS A 315 59.35 -7.81 -32.00
N CYS A 316 59.22 -6.96 -30.97
CA CYS A 316 59.59 -5.53 -31.02
C CYS A 316 60.61 -5.11 -29.95
N ALA A 317 61.36 -6.06 -29.37
CA ALA A 317 62.53 -5.69 -28.58
C ALA A 317 63.59 -5.11 -29.54
N PRO A 318 64.10 -3.89 -29.31
CA PRO A 318 65.17 -3.33 -30.13
C PRO A 318 66.45 -4.14 -29.91
N ALA A 319 66.94 -4.80 -30.95
CA ALA A 319 68.30 -5.31 -30.98
C ALA A 319 69.27 -4.10 -30.98
N GLY A 320 69.85 -3.80 -29.82
CA GLY A 320 70.98 -2.87 -29.65
C GLY A 320 72.34 -3.56 -29.91
N PRO A 321 73.41 -2.81 -30.22
CA PRO A 321 74.38 -3.20 -31.25
C PRO A 321 75.67 -3.83 -30.72
N ARG A 322 76.21 -4.81 -31.48
CA ARG A 322 77.59 -5.40 -31.45
C ARG A 322 77.96 -6.12 -30.13
N ALA A 323 78.45 -7.36 -30.09
CA ALA A 323 79.36 -8.06 -30.99
C ALA A 323 79.18 -9.60 -30.92
N GLY A 324 79.50 -10.29 -32.02
CA GLY A 324 79.91 -11.70 -32.01
C GLY A 324 78.90 -12.75 -32.47
N ASN A 325 79.11 -13.22 -33.71
CA ASN A 325 78.76 -14.54 -34.28
C ASN A 325 77.30 -14.91 -34.62
N PHE A 326 77.10 -15.01 -35.95
CA PHE A 326 76.39 -16.06 -36.71
C PHE A 326 75.01 -16.54 -36.21
N CYS A 327 73.96 -16.21 -36.98
CA CYS A 327 73.23 -17.25 -37.72
C CYS A 327 72.34 -16.64 -38.81
N ALA A 328 72.40 -17.29 -39.97
CA ALA A 328 71.95 -16.81 -41.27
C ALA A 328 70.42 -16.74 -41.42
N TRP A 329 69.97 -15.74 -42.17
CA TRP A 329 68.64 -15.64 -42.74
C TRP A 329 68.62 -16.35 -44.10
N PRO A 330 67.55 -17.08 -44.50
CA PRO A 330 67.45 -17.66 -45.84
C PRO A 330 66.99 -16.58 -46.84
N PRO A 331 67.51 -16.52 -48.08
CA PRO A 331 67.07 -15.53 -49.05
C PRO A 331 65.83 -16.00 -49.83
N SER A 332 64.99 -15.01 -50.11
CA SER A 332 63.78 -15.09 -50.90
C SER A 332 64.05 -15.27 -52.41
N ARG A 333 63.21 -16.12 -53.01
CA ARG A 333 62.82 -16.27 -54.43
C ARG A 333 63.27 -15.16 -55.41
N ARG A 334 63.85 -15.59 -56.54
CA ARG A 334 63.60 -15.03 -57.89
C ARG A 334 63.66 -16.14 -58.93
N SER A 335 62.65 -16.20 -59.78
CA SER A 335 62.67 -16.88 -61.09
C SER A 335 63.40 -15.98 -62.11
N PRO A 336 64.01 -16.57 -63.15
CA PRO A 336 63.44 -16.38 -64.48
C PRO A 336 63.52 -17.63 -65.39
N SER A 337 62.74 -17.55 -66.47
CA SER A 337 62.60 -18.46 -67.61
C SER A 337 63.89 -18.69 -68.41
N GLY A 338 64.01 -19.87 -69.05
CA GLY A 338 64.84 -20.03 -70.25
C GLY A 338 65.39 -21.44 -70.54
N SER A 339 64.72 -22.14 -71.46
CA SER A 339 65.20 -23.10 -72.50
C SER A 339 66.54 -23.86 -72.40
N GLY A 340 66.50 -25.14 -72.80
CA GLY A 340 67.61 -25.90 -73.42
C GLY A 340 68.03 -27.14 -72.61
N ALA A 341 67.55 -28.35 -72.91
CA ALA A 341 67.96 -29.27 -73.97
C ALA A 341 69.19 -30.14 -73.64
N ALA A 342 68.94 -31.46 -73.71
CA ALA A 342 69.80 -32.56 -74.15
C ALA A 342 70.79 -33.25 -73.17
N ARG A 343 70.51 -34.55 -73.04
CA ARG A 343 71.34 -35.74 -72.73
C ARG A 343 71.73 -36.00 -71.29
#